data_AF-A0A956J0W2-F1
#
_entry.id   AF-A0A956J0W2-F1
#
_cell.length_a   1.000
_cell.length_b   1.000
_cell.length_c   1.000
_cell.angle_alpha   90.00
_cell.angle_beta   90.00
_cell.angle_gamma   90.00
#
_symmetry.space_group_name_H-M   'P 1'
#
loop_
_entity.id
_entity.type
_entity.pdbx_description
1 polymer ?
#
loop_
_entity_poly.entity_id
_entity_poly.type
_entity_poly.pdbx_seq_one_letter_code
_entity_poly.pdbx_strand_id
1 'polypeptide(L)'
;MSRSRNWLRATWFIGLSALWLSVAGPADARVEDDSAYSKAQTFSGALRYLRVDLGYEVVEKDPEAAYLLFKYRPMGSREETSGSIEIVQAEGKVKVFVQLPKMPEYHERMLSTGLMKKLKTEYGEPPKPAKKPKRDDEDRDGKSRKKKPKGDSDESAD
;
A
#
# COMPACT_ATOMS: atom_id res chain seq x y z
N MET A 1 40.27 -39.07 60.44
CA MET A 1 41.51 -39.15 59.62
C MET A 1 41.28 -40.06 58.43
N SER A 2 41.20 -39.52 57.21
CA SER A 2 41.80 -40.08 55.99
C SER A 2 41.55 -39.10 54.85
N ARG A 3 42.62 -38.79 54.12
CA ARG A 3 42.75 -37.70 53.16
C ARG A 3 42.54 -38.20 51.73
N SER A 4 42.01 -37.29 50.91
CA SER A 4 42.30 -37.12 49.47
C SER A 4 41.67 -38.16 48.54
N ARG A 5 41.28 -37.88 47.30
CA ARG A 5 41.65 -36.81 46.35
C ARG A 5 40.76 -36.98 45.10
N ASN A 6 40.85 -36.02 44.18
CA ASN A 6 40.50 -36.10 42.75
C ASN A 6 39.08 -35.62 42.41
N TRP A 7 38.84 -34.80 41.39
CA TRP A 7 39.71 -34.11 40.43
C TRP A 7 38.80 -33.15 39.64
N LEU A 8 39.40 -32.09 39.10
CA LEU A 8 38.75 -31.02 38.37
C LEU A 8 37.85 -31.55 37.24
N ARG A 9 36.66 -30.95 37.10
CA ARG A 9 36.07 -30.64 35.80
C ARG A 9 35.35 -29.29 35.86
N ALA A 10 36.10 -28.23 35.61
CA ALA A 10 35.54 -26.99 35.12
C ALA A 10 35.28 -27.18 33.62
N THR A 11 34.02 -27.26 33.23
CA THR A 11 33.60 -27.23 31.83
C THR A 11 32.90 -25.91 31.56
N TRP A 12 33.64 -25.00 30.95
CA TRP A 12 33.11 -23.94 30.11
C TRP A 12 32.47 -24.60 28.87
N PHE A 13 31.19 -24.34 28.61
CA PHE A 13 30.65 -24.41 27.26
C PHE A 13 29.96 -23.10 26.93
N ILE A 14 30.73 -22.26 26.24
CA ILE A 14 30.27 -21.21 25.35
C ILE A 14 29.51 -21.90 24.21
N GLY A 15 28.32 -21.41 23.88
CA GLY A 15 27.74 -21.64 22.56
C GLY A 15 26.28 -22.08 22.58
N LEU A 16 25.38 -21.12 22.45
CA LEU A 16 24.22 -21.27 21.56
C LEU A 16 23.72 -19.89 21.14
N SER A 17 24.58 -19.18 20.40
CA SER A 17 24.16 -17.96 19.70
C SER A 17 23.28 -18.35 18.52
N ALA A 18 22.03 -17.89 18.59
CA ALA A 18 21.18 -17.46 17.48
C ALA A 18 21.09 -18.37 16.25
N LEU A 19 19.98 -19.12 16.18
CA LEU A 19 19.41 -19.50 14.89
C LEU A 19 17.92 -19.16 14.85
N TRP A 20 17.62 -17.86 14.90
CA TRP A 20 16.38 -17.32 14.35
C TRP A 20 16.52 -17.37 12.83
N LEU A 21 16.23 -18.53 12.23
CA LEU A 21 16.02 -18.59 10.79
C LEU A 21 14.67 -17.94 10.51
N SER A 22 14.72 -16.66 10.10
CA SER A 22 13.58 -15.98 9.50
C SER A 22 13.15 -16.77 8.27
N VAL A 23 12.10 -17.58 8.41
CA VAL A 23 11.33 -18.08 7.27
C VAL A 23 10.60 -16.86 6.71
N ALA A 24 11.28 -16.12 5.83
CA ALA A 24 10.62 -15.15 4.97
C ALA A 24 9.74 -15.96 4.01
N GLY A 25 8.45 -16.07 4.33
CA GLY A 25 7.46 -16.56 3.38
C GLY A 25 7.48 -15.66 2.13
N PRO A 26 7.13 -16.19 0.95
CA PRO A 26 6.97 -15.34 -0.22
C PRO A 26 5.95 -14.25 0.12
N ALA A 27 6.38 -12.99 0.04
CA ALA A 27 5.46 -11.88 0.08
C ALA A 27 4.68 -11.91 -1.23
N ASP A 28 3.46 -12.44 -1.18
CA ASP A 28 2.50 -12.43 -2.29
C ASP A 28 2.06 -10.97 -2.50
N ALA A 29 2.88 -10.23 -3.22
CA ALA A 29 2.68 -8.81 -3.46
C ALA A 29 1.65 -8.64 -4.58
N ARG A 30 0.37 -8.69 -4.22
CA ARG A 30 -0.72 -8.34 -5.13
C ARG A 30 -0.45 -7.01 -5.82
N VAL A 31 -0.66 -6.94 -7.14
CA VAL A 31 -0.58 -5.67 -7.86
C VAL A 31 -1.78 -4.79 -7.50
N GLU A 32 -1.48 -3.57 -7.05
CA GLU A 32 -2.42 -2.53 -6.69
C GLU A 32 -2.16 -1.27 -7.53
N ASP A 33 -3.22 -0.66 -8.06
CA ASP A 33 -3.17 0.65 -8.72
C ASP A 33 -4.31 1.57 -8.23
N ASP A 34 -4.03 2.88 -8.20
CA ASP A 34 -5.04 3.90 -7.90
C ASP A 34 -5.72 4.33 -9.21
N SER A 35 -7.03 4.07 -9.34
CA SER A 35 -7.88 4.59 -10.42
C SER A 35 -8.31 6.03 -10.10
N ALA A 36 -8.17 6.89 -11.09
CA ALA A 36 -8.64 8.28 -11.02
C ALA A 36 -10.11 8.46 -11.48
N TYR A 37 -10.79 7.36 -11.78
CA TYR A 37 -12.20 7.32 -12.20
C TYR A 37 -13.08 6.78 -11.09
N SER A 38 -14.39 6.97 -11.19
CA SER A 38 -15.34 6.42 -10.21
C SER A 38 -15.28 4.88 -10.16
N LYS A 39 -15.75 4.30 -9.05
CA LYS A 39 -15.85 2.83 -8.88
C LYS A 39 -16.64 2.19 -10.04
N ALA A 40 -17.76 2.81 -10.44
CA ALA A 40 -18.61 2.32 -11.53
C ALA A 40 -17.93 2.41 -12.92
N GLN A 41 -17.23 3.51 -13.22
CA GLN A 41 -16.45 3.63 -14.46
C GLN A 41 -15.30 2.61 -14.49
N THR A 42 -14.59 2.46 -13.37
CA THR A 42 -13.48 1.51 -13.24
C THR A 42 -13.98 0.08 -13.45
N PHE A 43 -15.12 -0.29 -12.86
CA PHE A 43 -15.72 -1.62 -13.03
C PHE A 43 -16.16 -1.87 -14.47
N SER A 44 -16.85 -0.90 -15.07
CA SER A 44 -17.31 -1.00 -16.45
C SER A 44 -16.14 -1.10 -17.44
N GLY A 45 -15.09 -0.30 -17.22
CA GLY A 45 -13.86 -0.33 -17.99
C GLY A 45 -13.10 -1.65 -17.82
N ALA A 46 -13.03 -2.20 -16.60
CA ALA A 46 -12.40 -3.51 -16.35
C ALA A 46 -13.13 -4.65 -17.06
N LEU A 47 -14.46 -4.66 -16.98
CA LEU A 47 -15.27 -5.67 -17.67
C LEU A 47 -15.09 -5.62 -19.19
N ARG A 48 -15.06 -4.41 -19.77
CA ARG A 48 -14.83 -4.21 -21.21
C ARG A 48 -13.39 -4.55 -21.60
N TYR A 49 -12.41 -4.15 -20.80
CA TYR A 49 -11.01 -4.47 -21.02
C TYR A 49 -10.79 -5.99 -21.12
N LEU A 50 -11.33 -6.76 -20.16
CA LEU A 50 -11.22 -8.21 -20.18
C LEU A 50 -11.94 -8.83 -21.36
N ARG A 51 -13.23 -8.50 -21.59
CA ARG A 51 -14.06 -9.20 -22.58
C ARG A 51 -13.86 -8.72 -24.01
N VAL A 52 -13.71 -7.42 -24.21
CA VAL A 52 -13.72 -6.78 -25.53
C VAL A 52 -12.30 -6.62 -26.05
N ASP A 53 -11.41 -6.08 -25.22
CA ASP A 53 -10.05 -5.76 -25.68
C ASP A 53 -9.14 -6.99 -25.64
N LEU A 54 -9.20 -7.77 -24.56
CA LEU A 54 -8.35 -8.96 -24.38
C LEU A 54 -9.03 -10.27 -24.80
N GLY A 55 -10.36 -10.28 -24.95
CA GLY A 55 -11.11 -11.47 -25.32
C GLY A 55 -11.12 -12.59 -24.26
N TYR A 56 -10.85 -12.26 -23.01
CA TYR A 56 -10.91 -13.22 -21.91
C TYR A 56 -12.35 -13.54 -21.49
N GLU A 57 -12.55 -14.80 -21.10
CA GLU A 57 -13.82 -15.26 -20.53
C GLU A 57 -13.96 -14.75 -19.10
N VAL A 58 -14.97 -13.92 -18.84
CA VAL A 58 -15.36 -13.52 -17.49
C VAL A 58 -16.39 -14.52 -16.97
N VAL A 59 -16.00 -15.33 -16.00
CA VAL A 59 -16.80 -16.42 -15.43
C VAL A 59 -17.76 -15.94 -14.35
N GLU A 60 -17.40 -14.88 -13.63
CA GLU A 60 -18.23 -14.27 -12.60
C GLU A 60 -18.02 -12.77 -12.57
N LYS A 61 -19.10 -12.04 -12.25
CA LYS A 61 -19.06 -10.60 -12.04
C LYS A 61 -20.11 -10.20 -11.02
N ASP A 62 -19.73 -9.33 -10.11
CA ASP A 62 -20.64 -8.70 -9.16
C ASP A 62 -20.33 -7.20 -9.13
N PRO A 63 -21.20 -6.34 -9.69
CA PRO A 63 -21.01 -4.89 -9.66
C PRO A 63 -21.13 -4.27 -8.26
N GLU A 64 -21.90 -4.88 -7.36
CA GLU A 64 -22.13 -4.36 -6.01
C GLU A 64 -20.88 -4.60 -5.14
N ALA A 65 -20.42 -5.85 -5.09
CA ALA A 65 -19.16 -6.24 -4.46
C ALA A 65 -17.93 -5.72 -5.26
N ALA A 66 -18.13 -5.40 -6.53
CA ALA A 66 -17.16 -4.86 -7.48
C ALA A 66 -15.92 -5.72 -7.70
N TYR A 67 -16.16 -6.99 -8.04
CA TYR A 67 -15.13 -7.90 -8.51
C TYR A 67 -15.53 -8.59 -9.82
N LEU A 68 -14.51 -9.09 -10.51
CA LEU A 68 -14.59 -9.87 -11.73
C LEU A 68 -13.69 -11.10 -11.58
N LEU A 69 -14.19 -12.29 -11.89
CA LEU A 69 -13.39 -13.50 -12.04
C LEU A 69 -13.33 -13.88 -13.52
N PHE A 70 -12.17 -14.28 -14.00
CA PHE A 70 -11.95 -14.57 -15.42
C PHE A 70 -10.95 -15.69 -15.65
N LYS A 71 -10.99 -16.28 -16.85
CA LYS A 71 -9.97 -17.21 -17.34
C LYS A 71 -8.84 -16.41 -17.99
N TYR A 72 -7.65 -16.56 -17.43
CA TYR A 72 -6.42 -15.98 -17.94
C TYR A 72 -5.64 -17.03 -18.73
N ARG A 73 -5.27 -16.68 -19.97
CA ARG A 73 -4.33 -17.46 -20.78
C ARG A 73 -3.16 -16.55 -21.18
N PRO A 74 -1.93 -16.84 -20.71
CA PRO A 74 -0.76 -16.11 -21.17
C PRO A 74 -0.47 -16.43 -22.63
N MET A 75 0.05 -15.44 -23.35
CA MET A 75 0.36 -15.59 -24.77
C MET A 75 1.35 -16.75 -24.99
N GLY A 76 1.03 -17.64 -25.94
CA GLY A 76 1.85 -18.82 -26.23
C GLY A 76 1.63 -20.02 -25.30
N SER A 77 0.83 -19.89 -24.24
CA SER A 77 0.42 -21.02 -23.41
C SER A 77 -0.89 -21.64 -23.89
N ARG A 78 -1.03 -22.95 -23.69
CA ARG A 78 -2.31 -23.67 -23.83
C ARG A 78 -3.06 -23.78 -22.49
N GLU A 79 -2.37 -23.57 -21.38
CA GLU A 79 -2.93 -23.67 -20.04
C GLU A 79 -3.67 -22.39 -19.68
N GLU A 80 -4.87 -22.57 -19.13
CA GLU A 80 -5.67 -21.50 -18.53
C GLU A 80 -5.53 -21.54 -17.01
N THR A 81 -5.46 -20.36 -16.41
CA THR A 81 -5.54 -20.17 -14.96
C THR A 81 -6.66 -19.18 -14.63
N SER A 82 -7.15 -19.22 -13.40
CA SER A 82 -8.07 -18.20 -12.92
C SER A 82 -7.34 -16.90 -12.62
N GLY A 83 -8.03 -15.79 -12.87
CA GLY A 83 -7.63 -14.45 -12.44
C GLY A 83 -8.80 -13.69 -11.82
N SER A 84 -8.49 -12.67 -11.04
CA SER A 84 -9.47 -11.74 -10.47
C SER A 84 -9.07 -10.28 -10.67
N ILE A 85 -10.07 -9.42 -10.78
CA ILE A 85 -9.94 -7.97 -10.62
C ILE A 85 -10.93 -7.55 -9.54
N GLU A 86 -10.44 -6.86 -8.51
CA GLU A 86 -11.26 -6.29 -7.43
C GLU A 86 -11.12 -4.77 -7.39
N ILE A 87 -12.23 -4.07 -7.13
CA ILE A 87 -12.27 -2.62 -7.14
C ILE A 87 -12.84 -2.12 -5.82
N VAL A 88 -11.97 -1.51 -5.02
CA VAL A 88 -12.30 -1.05 -3.67
C VAL A 88 -12.27 0.46 -3.62
N GLN A 89 -13.31 1.07 -3.03
CA GLN A 89 -13.30 2.50 -2.74
C GLN A 89 -12.92 2.70 -1.27
N ALA A 90 -11.79 3.36 -1.02
CA ALA A 90 -11.29 3.64 0.32
C ALA A 90 -10.65 5.04 0.36
N GLU A 91 -10.90 5.80 1.43
CA GLU A 91 -10.30 7.12 1.66
C GLU A 91 -10.46 8.12 0.49
N GLY A 92 -11.58 8.05 -0.23
CA GLY A 92 -11.84 8.90 -1.39
C GLY A 92 -11.05 8.53 -2.64
N LYS A 93 -10.37 7.37 -2.64
CA LYS A 93 -9.67 6.78 -3.78
C LYS A 93 -10.38 5.52 -4.24
N VAL A 94 -10.24 5.20 -5.52
CA VAL A 94 -10.65 3.91 -6.09
C VAL A 94 -9.38 3.11 -6.34
N LYS A 95 -9.25 1.96 -5.69
CA LYS A 95 -8.11 1.05 -5.81
C LYS A 95 -8.52 -0.15 -6.64
N VAL A 96 -7.62 -0.59 -7.50
CA VAL A 96 -7.78 -1.78 -8.33
C VAL A 96 -6.74 -2.80 -7.90
N PHE A 97 -7.19 -4.01 -7.63
CA PHE A 97 -6.33 -5.16 -7.36
C PHE A 97 -6.47 -6.15 -8.49
N VAL A 98 -5.35 -6.64 -9.02
CA VAL A 98 -5.31 -7.70 -10.02
C VAL A 98 -4.57 -8.88 -9.44
N GLN A 99 -5.14 -10.08 -9.55
CA GLN A 99 -4.51 -11.30 -9.06
C GLN A 99 -4.52 -12.40 -10.12
N LEU A 100 -3.37 -13.04 -10.29
CA LEU A 100 -3.14 -14.21 -11.12
C LEU A 100 -2.28 -15.21 -10.32
N PRO A 101 -2.84 -15.96 -9.35
CA PRO A 101 -2.08 -16.69 -8.33
C PRO A 101 -1.08 -17.74 -8.85
N LYS A 102 -1.22 -18.18 -10.10
CA LYS A 102 -0.33 -19.15 -10.75
C LYS A 102 0.66 -18.51 -11.74
N MET A 103 0.70 -17.18 -11.80
CA MET A 103 1.52 -16.44 -12.74
C MET A 103 2.50 -15.53 -11.99
N PRO A 104 3.66 -15.22 -12.58
CA PRO A 104 4.51 -14.16 -12.06
C PRO A 104 3.83 -12.78 -12.10
N GLU A 105 4.18 -11.92 -11.14
CA GLU A 105 3.61 -10.57 -10.92
C GLU A 105 3.58 -9.69 -12.19
N TYR A 106 4.54 -9.85 -13.10
CA TYR A 106 4.58 -9.02 -14.32
C TYR A 106 3.31 -9.16 -15.16
N HIS A 107 2.63 -10.32 -15.11
CA HIS A 107 1.35 -10.50 -15.80
C HIS A 107 0.24 -9.67 -15.16
N GLU A 108 0.19 -9.62 -13.84
CA GLU A 108 -0.74 -8.78 -13.09
C GLU A 108 -0.47 -7.30 -13.37
N ARG A 109 0.80 -6.90 -13.35
CA ARG A 109 1.24 -5.53 -13.66
C ARG A 109 0.88 -5.13 -15.08
N MET A 110 1.05 -6.04 -16.04
CA MET A 110 0.66 -5.81 -17.44
C MET A 110 -0.85 -5.56 -17.56
N LEU A 111 -1.68 -6.37 -16.90
CA LEU A 111 -3.13 -6.20 -16.91
C LEU A 111 -3.57 -4.91 -16.22
N SER A 112 -3.00 -4.60 -15.05
CA SER A 112 -3.31 -3.36 -14.32
C SER A 112 -2.95 -2.11 -15.13
N THR A 113 -1.74 -2.08 -15.70
CA THR A 113 -1.26 -0.99 -16.56
C THR A 113 -2.16 -0.82 -17.79
N GLY A 114 -2.52 -1.92 -18.43
CA GLY A 114 -3.41 -1.91 -19.60
C GLY A 114 -4.81 -1.40 -19.26
N LEU A 115 -5.35 -1.79 -18.09
CA LEU A 115 -6.62 -1.28 -17.59
C LEU A 115 -6.56 0.23 -17.33
N MET A 116 -5.51 0.74 -16.67
CA MET A 116 -5.37 2.19 -16.43
C MET A 116 -5.33 2.98 -17.75
N LYS A 117 -4.62 2.45 -18.76
CA LYS A 117 -4.61 3.03 -20.11
C LYS A 117 -5.99 3.00 -20.75
N LYS A 118 -6.71 1.86 -20.65
CA LYS A 118 -8.06 1.70 -21.17
C LYS A 118 -9.02 2.73 -20.58
N LEU A 119 -9.00 2.92 -19.27
CA LEU A 119 -9.85 3.90 -18.59
C LEU A 119 -9.58 5.33 -19.10
N LYS A 120 -8.31 5.68 -19.32
CA LYS A 120 -7.94 6.96 -19.94
C LYS A 120 -8.42 7.10 -21.37
N THR A 121 -8.37 6.03 -22.16
CA THR A 121 -8.87 6.05 -23.54
C THR A 121 -10.39 6.19 -23.60
N GLU A 122 -11.14 5.53 -22.70
CA GLU A 122 -12.60 5.57 -22.73
C GLU A 122 -13.21 6.81 -22.08
N TYR A 123 -12.61 7.31 -20.99
CA TYR A 123 -13.19 8.36 -20.18
C TYR A 123 -12.42 9.69 -20.23
N GLY A 124 -11.32 9.76 -20.97
CA GLY A 124 -10.50 10.96 -21.13
C GLY A 124 -9.56 11.21 -19.95
N GLU A 125 -9.09 12.46 -19.78
CA GLU A 125 -8.31 12.79 -18.60
C GLU A 125 -9.18 12.78 -17.34
N PRO A 126 -8.73 12.12 -16.26
CA PRO A 126 -9.51 12.06 -15.04
C PRO A 126 -9.63 13.44 -14.39
N PRO A 127 -10.74 13.74 -13.70
CA PRO A 127 -10.88 15.00 -12.97
C PRO A 127 -9.74 15.15 -11.97
N LYS A 128 -9.11 16.33 -11.93
CA LYS A 128 -8.03 16.60 -10.97
C LYS A 128 -8.56 16.32 -9.56
N PRO A 129 -7.86 15.51 -8.74
CA PRO A 129 -8.30 15.25 -7.37
C PRO A 129 -8.47 16.59 -6.65
N ALA A 130 -9.60 16.74 -5.95
CA ALA A 130 -9.89 17.97 -5.22
C ALA A 130 -8.73 18.26 -4.25
N LYS A 131 -8.15 19.47 -4.36
CA LYS A 131 -7.11 19.90 -3.41
C LYS A 131 -7.73 19.88 -2.01
N LYS A 132 -7.14 19.12 -1.09
CA LYS A 132 -7.52 19.19 0.33
C LYS A 132 -7.41 20.66 0.78
N PRO A 133 -8.40 21.21 1.51
CA PRO A 133 -8.30 22.55 2.04
C PRO A 133 -7.04 22.64 2.91
N LYS A 134 -6.18 23.63 2.65
CA LYS A 134 -5.09 23.96 3.57
C LYS A 134 -5.77 24.40 4.87
N ARG A 135 -5.36 23.80 6.00
CA ARG A 135 -5.69 24.37 7.30
C ARG A 135 -4.84 25.62 7.42
N ASP A 136 -5.50 26.77 7.54
CA ASP A 136 -4.82 28.02 7.82
C ASP A 136 -4.31 27.93 9.26
N ASP A 137 -2.99 27.84 9.42
CA ASP A 137 -2.31 27.96 10.71
C ASP A 137 -2.30 29.44 11.13
N GLU A 138 -3.46 29.99 11.47
CA GLU A 138 -3.59 31.29 12.14
C GLU A 138 -4.28 31.08 13.49
N ASP A 139 -3.47 30.87 14.54
CA ASP A 139 -3.68 31.43 15.88
C ASP A 139 -2.59 30.94 16.85
N ARG A 140 -1.42 31.58 16.79
CA ARG A 140 -0.49 31.67 17.94
C ARG A 140 0.00 33.12 18.08
N ASP A 141 -0.92 34.01 18.39
CA ASP A 141 -0.57 35.33 18.93
C ASP A 141 -1.23 35.53 20.32
N GLY A 142 -0.60 34.90 21.31
CA GLY A 142 -1.04 34.88 22.70
C GLY A 142 -0.11 35.65 23.63
N LYS A 143 -0.27 36.98 23.68
CA LYS A 143 0.01 37.90 24.79
C LYS A 143 1.07 37.50 25.85
N SER A 144 2.20 38.21 25.83
CA SER A 144 2.98 38.49 27.05
C SER A 144 3.29 39.99 27.20
N ARG A 145 2.26 40.77 27.58
CA ARG A 145 2.45 42.05 28.29
C ARG A 145 2.45 41.75 29.79
N LYS A 146 3.62 41.77 30.43
CA LYS A 146 3.71 42.01 31.88
C LYS A 146 4.79 43.05 32.14
N LYS A 147 4.34 44.30 32.26
CA LYS A 147 5.10 45.44 32.82
C LYS A 147 5.64 45.04 34.21
N LYS A 148 6.93 45.29 34.46
CA LYS A 148 7.48 45.41 35.82
C LYS A 148 7.73 46.91 36.10
N PRO A 149 7.33 47.42 37.28
CA PRO A 149 7.50 48.83 37.62
C PRO A 149 8.86 49.14 38.25
N LYS A 150 9.28 50.40 38.02
CA LYS A 150 10.14 51.33 38.80
C LYS A 150 11.23 50.76 39.73
N GLY A 151 12.46 51.16 39.45
CA GLY A 151 13.46 51.54 40.45
C GLY A 151 13.92 52.97 40.15
N ASP A 152 13.61 53.89 41.06
CA ASP A 152 14.14 55.26 41.15
C ASP A 152 15.60 55.24 41.64
N SER A 153 16.19 56.44 41.72
CA SER A 153 17.51 56.84 42.22
C SER A 153 18.61 56.81 41.16
N ASP A 154 19.44 57.83 40.97
CA ASP A 154 19.64 59.16 41.57
C ASP A 154 20.80 59.73 40.69
N GLU A 155 20.87 60.98 40.25
CA GLU A 155 21.33 62.14 41.03
C GLU A 155 22.38 62.89 40.20
N SER A 156 22.12 64.19 40.01
CA SER A 156 23.06 65.34 39.85
C SER A 156 24.08 65.33 38.69
N ALA A 157 24.60 66.44 38.20
CA ALA A 157 24.31 67.87 38.19
C ALA A 157 25.36 68.49 37.25
N ASP A 158 25.03 69.65 36.68
CA ASP A 158 25.88 70.63 35.98
C ASP A 158 26.51 70.25 34.62
#